data_AF-A0A953P2E7-F1
#
_entry.id   AF-A0A953P2E7-F1
#
_cell.length_a   1.000
_cell.length_b   1.000
_cell.length_c   1.000
_cell.angle_alpha   90.00
_cell.angle_beta   90.00
_cell.angle_gamma   90.00
#
_symmetry.space_group_name_H-M   'P 1'
#
loop_
_entity.id
_entity.type
_entity.pdbx_description
1 polymer ?
#
loop_
_entity_poly.entity_id
_entity_poly.type
_entity_poly.pdbx_seq_one_letter_code
_entity_poly.pdbx_strand_id
1 'polypeptide(L)' 'MKVSAEHLNFFYGQKQALEDICIQIREQCVTAFIGPSGCGKSTFLRTMNRMNDLIPGARVDG' A
#
# COMPACT_ATOMS: atom_id res chain seq x y z
N MET A 1 3.50 -10.98 -14.40
CA MET A 1 3.19 -10.66 -12.98
C MET A 1 3.08 -9.15 -12.89
N LYS A 2 1.91 -8.58 -12.55
CA LYS A 2 1.66 -7.14 -12.78
C LYS A 2 1.79 -6.26 -11.54
N VAL A 3 1.60 -6.81 -10.34
CA VAL A 3 1.74 -6.08 -9.07
C VAL A 3 2.44 -6.95 -8.03
N SER A 4 3.54 -6.43 -7.49
CA SER A 4 4.29 -6.99 -6.37
C SER A 4 4.72 -5.87 -5.42
N ALA A 5 4.75 -6.17 -4.13
CA ALA A 5 5.38 -5.34 -3.12
C ALA A 5 6.19 -6.25 -2.19
N GLU A 6 7.41 -5.85 -1.87
CA GLU A 6 8.35 -6.58 -1.03
C GLU A 6 8.82 -5.60 0.05
N HIS A 7 8.57 -5.92 1.31
CA HIS A 7 8.93 -5.05 2.45
C HIS A 7 8.42 -3.60 2.36
N LEU A 8 7.25 -3.40 1.74
CA LEU A 8 6.69 -2.07 1.53
C LEU A 8 6.24 -1.45 2.85
N ASN A 9 6.81 -0.30 3.16
CA ASN A 9 6.42 0.55 4.28
C ASN A 9 5.91 1.89 3.77
N PHE A 10 4.84 2.40 4.37
CA PHE A 10 4.26 3.68 3.98
C PHE A 10 3.90 4.54 5.17
N PHE A 11 4.21 5.83 5.08
CA PHE A 11 4.03 6.81 6.13
C PHE A 11 3.25 8.04 5.65
N TYR A 12 2.30 8.49 6.47
CA TYR A 12 1.73 9.83 6.39
C TYR A 12 2.41 10.72 7.43
N GLY A 13 3.44 11.46 7.01
CA GLY A 13 4.30 12.20 7.93
C GLY A 13 4.97 11.24 8.91
N GLN A 14 4.74 11.44 10.22
CA GLN A 14 5.30 10.59 11.27
C GLN A 14 4.49 9.30 11.52
N LYS A 15 3.28 9.17 10.95
CA LYS A 15 2.43 8.01 11.18
C LYS A 15 2.70 6.94 10.13
N GLN A 16 3.16 5.76 10.55
CA GLN A 16 3.20 4.58 9.70
C GLN A 16 1.79 4.03 9.49
N ALA A 17 1.42 3.84 8.23
CA ALA A 17 0.10 3.35 7.83
C ALA A 17 0.16 2.00 7.10
N LEU A 18 1.30 1.64 6.52
CA LEU A 18 1.61 0.29 6.04
C LEU A 18 2.93 -0.14 6.65
N GLU A 19 2.96 -1.36 7.17
CA GLU A 19 4.10 -1.95 7.87
C GLU A 19 4.45 -3.29 7.20
N ASP A 20 5.64 -3.35 6.63
CA ASP A 20 6.27 -4.54 6.04
C ASP A 20 5.35 -5.36 5.11
N ILE A 21 4.68 -4.69 4.16
CA ILE A 21 3.72 -5.35 3.27
C ILE A 21 4.46 -6.14 2.20
N CYS A 22 4.34 -7.47 2.27
CA CYS A 22 4.78 -8.41 1.25
C CYS A 22 3.57 -9.02 0.55
N ILE A 23 3.37 -8.72 -0.73
CA ILE A 23 2.24 -9.27 -1.51
C ILE A 23 2.57 -9.43 -2.98
N GLN A 24 2.04 -10.49 -3.57
CA GLN A 24 2.08 -10.76 -5.00
C GLN A 24 0.66 -10.91 -5.53
N ILE A 25 0.29 -10.09 -6.52
CA ILE A 25 -1.02 -10.14 -7.14
C ILE A 25 -0.87 -10.71 -8.55
N ARG A 26 -1.59 -11.81 -8.80
CA ARG A 26 -1.58 -12.48 -10.09
C ARG A 26 -2.28 -11.64 -11.15
N GLU A 27 -1.80 -11.73 -12.37
CA GLU A 27 -2.46 -11.12 -13.52
C GLU A 27 -3.83 -11.77 -13.78
N GLN A 28 -4.75 -10.97 -14.30
CA GLN A 28 -6.09 -11.40 -14.72
C GLN A 28 -6.89 -12.07 -13.57
N CYS A 29 -6.61 -11.70 -12.32
CA CYS A 29 -7.27 -12.26 -11.14
C CYS A 29 -8.01 -11.16 -10.37
N VAL A 30 -9.25 -11.44 -10.01
CA VAL A 30 -10.01 -10.58 -9.08
C VAL A 30 -9.44 -10.79 -7.68
N THR A 31 -8.89 -9.73 -7.09
CA THR A 31 -8.31 -9.75 -5.74
C THR A 31 -9.08 -8.80 -4.83
N ALA A 32 -9.51 -9.29 -3.66
CA ALA A 32 -10.21 -8.51 -2.66
C ALA A 32 -9.32 -8.28 -1.43
N PHE A 33 -9.29 -7.04 -0.94
CA PHE A 33 -8.65 -6.67 0.33
C PHE A 33 -9.71 -6.49 1.41
N ILE A 34 -9.72 -7.35 2.43
CA ILE A 34 -10.74 -7.36 3.48
C ILE A 34 -10.06 -7.20 4.85
N GLY A 35 -10.66 -6.39 5.71
CA GLY A 35 -10.15 -6.12 7.06
C GLY A 35 -10.91 -4.98 7.74
N PRO A 36 -10.72 -4.75 9.06
CA PRO A 36 -11.43 -3.72 9.81
C PRO A 36 -11.14 -2.29 9.33
N SER A 37 -11.98 -1.33 9.70
CA SER A 37 -11.73 0.08 9.37
C SER A 37 -10.37 0.54 9.93
N GLY A 38 -9.62 1.32 9.15
CA GLY A 38 -8.31 1.83 9.57
C GLY A 38 -7.12 0.88 9.36
N CYS A 39 -7.30 -0.38 8.93
CA CYS A 39 -6.21 -1.34 8.76
C CYS A 39 -5.32 -1.14 7.50
N GLY A 40 -5.35 0.03 6.85
CA GLY A 40 -4.45 0.35 5.74
C GLY A 40 -4.88 -0.05 4.32
N LYS A 41 -6.04 -0.71 4.13
CA LYS A 41 -6.52 -1.15 2.78
C LYS A 41 -6.50 -0.05 1.71
N SER A 42 -7.16 1.08 1.97
CA SER A 42 -7.22 2.20 1.02
C SER A 42 -5.85 2.85 0.83
N THR A 43 -5.02 2.86 1.87
CA THR A 43 -3.64 3.37 1.80
C THR A 43 -2.78 2.49 0.90
N PHE A 44 -2.89 1.16 1.00
CA PHE A 44 -2.21 0.22 0.11
C PHE A 44 -2.61 0.43 -1.36
N LEU A 45 -3.92 0.47 -1.65
CA LEU A 45 -4.42 0.73 -3.01
C LEU A 45 -3.94 2.08 -3.56
N ARG A 46 -3.94 3.14 -2.75
CA ARG A 46 -3.42 4.45 -3.14
C ARG A 46 -1.91 4.44 -3.39
N THR A 47 -1.17 3.67 -2.60
CA THR A 47 0.29 3.53 -2.75
C THR A 47 0.62 2.84 -4.07
N MET A 48 -0.06 1.74 -4.40
CA MET A 48 0.11 1.06 -5.68
C MET A 48 -0.22 1.94 -6.88
N ASN A 49 -1.23 2.81 -6.75
CA ASN A 49 -1.62 3.77 -7.78
C ASN A 49 -0.81 5.08 -7.74
N ARG A 50 0.21 5.19 -6.88
CA ARG A 50 1.03 6.41 -6.65
C ARG A 50 0.21 7.67 -6.35
N MET A 51 -1.01 7.51 -5.84
CA MET A 51 -1.90 8.62 -5.49
C MET A 51 -1.44 9.36 -4.23
N ASN A 52 -0.58 8.74 -3.44
CA ASN A 52 -0.04 9.33 -2.22
C ASN A 52 1.12 10.31 -2.47
N ASP A 53 1.75 10.30 -3.66
CA ASP A 53 2.90 11.16 -3.98
C ASP A 53 2.56 12.67 -3.89
N LEU A 54 1.27 13.02 -3.98
CA LEU A 54 0.76 14.39 -3.88
C LEU A 54 0.46 14.81 -2.43
N ILE A 55 0.57 13.92 -1.46
CA ILE A 55 0.27 14.20 -0.05
C ILE A 55 1.55 14.70 0.63
N PRO A 56 1.59 15.93 1.17
CA PRO A 56 2.77 16.44 1.86
C PRO A 56 3.20 15.51 3.01
N GLY A 57 4.48 15.16 3.03
CA GLY A 57 5.04 14.24 4.03
C GLY A 57 4.70 12.76 3.79
N ALA A 58 4.10 12.39 2.66
CA ALA A 58 4.02 11.00 2.26
C ALA A 58 5.42 10.45 1.98
N ARG A 59 5.68 9.25 2.52
CA ARG A 59 6.96 8.56 2.34
C ARG A 59 6.71 7.07 2.13
N VAL A 60 7.43 6.52 1.17
CA VAL A 60 7.44 5.09 0.82
C VAL A 60 8.87 4.60 1.04
N ASP A 61 9.01 3.48 1.74
CA ASP A 61 10.26 2.72 1.81
C ASP A 61 10.00 1.26 1.41
N GLY A 62 11.05 0.55 0.99
CA GLY A 62 10.96 -0.84 0.49
C GLY A 62 10.90 -0.89 -1.03
#